data_AF-A0A355BLD1-F1
#
_entry.id   AF-A0A355BLD1-F1
#
_cell.length_a   1.000
_cell.length_b   1.000
_cell.length_c   1.000
_cell.angle_alpha   90.00
_cell.angle_beta   90.00
_cell.angle_gamma   90.00
#
_symmetry.space_group_name_H-M   'P 1'
#
loop_
_entity.id
_entity.type
_entity.pdbx_description
1 polymer ?
#
loop_
_entity_poly.entity_id
_entity_poly.type
_entity_poly.pdbx_seq_one_letter_code
_entity_poly.pdbx_strand_id
1 'polypeptide(L)'
;SLSLQIPQDFAREVQIKAEGKVLYFIYKEVQALKPEIPLGVVGRVEIYDKATNTKEDLEQLTDMYGLRIIGENSKYYFGVAHATDVQVPPDASELLKTRFRELEAEFDEVIKSVRIAEVR
;
A
#
# COMPACT_ATOMS: atom_id res chain seq x y z
N SER A 1 -8.01 -13.08 9.41
CA SER A 1 -6.70 -12.42 9.23
C SER A 1 -6.42 -12.21 7.74
N LEU A 2 -5.40 -11.43 7.39
CA LEU A 2 -4.93 -11.25 6.01
C LEU A 2 -3.50 -11.78 5.90
N SER A 3 -3.18 -12.37 4.76
CA SER A 3 -1.83 -12.78 4.38
C SER A 3 -1.57 -12.45 2.91
N LEU A 4 -0.32 -12.21 2.56
CA LEU A 4 0.14 -11.93 1.21
C LEU A 4 1.51 -12.57 0.98
N GLN A 5 1.84 -12.83 -0.28
CA GLN A 5 3.15 -13.32 -0.69
C GLN A 5 3.96 -12.15 -1.22
N ILE A 6 5.15 -11.95 -0.65
CA ILE A 6 6.04 -10.86 -1.02
C ILE A 6 7.23 -11.48 -1.76
N PRO A 7 7.38 -11.24 -3.07
CA PRO A 7 8.57 -11.67 -3.81
C PRO A 7 9.83 -11.14 -3.16
N GLN A 8 10.88 -11.97 -3.13
CA GLN A 8 12.12 -11.64 -2.44
C GLN A 8 12.78 -10.39 -3.03
N ASP A 9 12.74 -10.22 -4.35
CA ASP A 9 13.35 -9.08 -5.03
C ASP A 9 12.62 -7.77 -4.68
N PHE A 10 11.29 -7.78 -4.74
CA PHE A 10 10.47 -6.66 -4.27
C PHE A 10 10.78 -6.30 -2.80
N ALA A 11 10.85 -7.30 -1.91
CA ALA A 11 11.15 -7.09 -0.49
C ALA A 11 12.54 -6.50 -0.22
N ARG A 12 13.51 -6.69 -1.12
CA ARG A 12 14.85 -6.09 -1.00
C ARG A 12 14.82 -4.58 -1.24
N GLU A 13 13.93 -4.12 -2.11
CA GLU A 13 13.87 -2.72 -2.52
C GLU A 13 12.93 -1.88 -1.65
N VAL A 14 11.88 -2.51 -1.10
CA VAL A 14 10.92 -1.81 -0.24
C VAL A 14 11.17 -2.03 1.25
N GLN A 15 10.92 -1.01 2.04
CA GLN A 15 10.68 -1.09 3.46
C GLN A 15 9.19 -1.33 3.70
N ILE A 16 8.88 -2.29 4.56
CA ILE A 16 7.50 -2.55 4.99
C ILE A 16 7.34 -1.97 6.39
N LYS A 17 6.45 -0.99 6.53
CA LYS A 17 6.19 -0.31 7.81
C LYS A 17 4.73 -0.47 8.20
N ALA A 18 4.48 -0.98 9.39
CA ALA A 18 3.15 -1.00 9.99
C ALA A 18 2.96 0.25 10.85
N GLU A 19 1.85 0.95 10.63
CA GLU A 19 1.45 2.11 11.42
C GLU A 19 -0.06 2.04 11.68
N GLY A 20 -0.44 1.74 12.92
CA GLY A 20 -1.83 1.46 13.28
C GLY A 20 -2.41 0.30 12.46
N LYS A 21 -3.47 0.59 11.69
CA LYS A 21 -4.16 -0.37 10.82
C LYS A 21 -3.73 -0.28 9.35
N VAL A 22 -2.57 0.32 9.09
CA VAL A 22 -2.02 0.49 7.74
C VAL A 22 -0.65 -0.17 7.62
N LEU A 23 -0.43 -0.87 6.51
CA LEU A 23 0.85 -1.43 6.11
C LEU A 23 1.35 -0.69 4.87
N TYR A 24 2.44 0.05 5.00
CA TYR A 24 3.06 0.81 3.91
C TYR A 24 4.20 0.01 3.28
N PHE A 25 4.28 0.07 1.95
CA PHE A 25 5.39 -0.44 1.15
C PHE A 25 6.12 0.77 0.57
N ILE A 26 7.37 0.97 0.99
CA ILE A 26 8.11 2.22 0.77
C ILE A 26 9.42 1.91 0.04
N TYR A 27 9.61 2.43 -1.17
CA TYR A 27 10.86 2.29 -1.90
C TYR A 27 12.01 2.98 -1.16
N LYS A 28 12.99 2.20 -0.70
CA LYS A 28 14.07 2.65 0.18
C LYS A 28 14.90 3.77 -0.43
N GLU A 29 15.19 3.71 -1.73
CA GLU A 29 16.06 4.70 -2.38
C GLU A 29 15.38 6.07 -2.50
N VAL A 30 14.07 6.10 -2.79
CA VAL A 30 13.31 7.35 -2.81
C VAL A 30 13.16 7.93 -1.41
N GLN A 31 12.86 7.10 -0.41
CA GLN A 31 12.79 7.54 0.99
C GLN A 31 14.12 8.11 1.50
N ALA A 32 15.26 7.60 1.02
CA ALA A 32 16.59 8.08 1.40
C ALA A 32 16.90 9.49 0.86
N LEU A 33 16.20 9.98 -0.18
CA LEU A 33 16.41 11.32 -0.72
C LEU A 33 15.96 12.41 0.27
N LYS A 34 14.88 12.16 1.01
CA LYS A 34 14.33 13.06 2.04
C LYS A 34 13.79 12.25 3.23
N PRO A 35 14.66 11.74 4.12
CA PRO A 35 14.26 10.86 5.23
C PRO A 35 13.21 11.45 6.18
N GLU A 36 13.10 12.78 6.24
CA GLU A 36 12.18 13.53 7.06
C GLU A 36 10.76 13.64 6.49
N ILE A 37 10.58 13.33 5.20
CA ILE A 37 9.28 13.36 4.51
C ILE A 37 8.92 11.93 4.09
N PRO A 38 7.71 11.43 4.38
CA PRO A 38 7.29 10.12 3.90
C PRO A 38 7.13 10.15 2.38
N LEU A 39 8.14 9.63 1.68
CA LEU A 39 8.22 9.56 0.23
C LEU A 39 8.51 8.13 -0.20
N GLY A 40 8.24 7.83 -1.48
CA GLY A 40 8.48 6.52 -2.04
C GLY A 40 7.46 5.48 -1.63
N VAL A 41 6.31 5.86 -1.07
CA VAL A 41 5.21 4.90 -0.82
C VAL A 41 4.72 4.40 -2.17
N VAL A 42 5.00 3.13 -2.51
CA VAL A 42 4.52 2.50 -3.75
C VAL A 42 3.09 1.98 -3.61
N GLY A 43 2.67 1.71 -2.37
CA GLY A 43 1.32 1.29 -2.06
C GLY A 43 1.12 1.03 -0.58
N ARG A 44 -0.13 0.88 -0.18
CA ARG A 44 -0.51 0.57 1.19
C ARG A 44 -1.70 -0.38 1.28
N VAL A 45 -1.71 -1.18 2.34
CA VAL A 45 -2.85 -2.03 2.73
C VAL A 45 -3.46 -1.44 3.98
N GLU A 46 -4.77 -1.22 3.98
CA GLU A 46 -5.52 -0.64 5.09
C GLU A 46 -6.55 -1.63 5.65
N ILE A 47 -6.73 -1.63 6.97
CA ILE A 47 -7.66 -2.51 7.67
C ILE A 47 -8.70 -1.66 8.40
N TYR A 48 -9.99 -1.85 8.07
CA TYR A 48 -11.09 -1.09 8.67
C TYR A 48 -11.96 -1.98 9.54
N ASP A 49 -12.33 -1.48 10.71
CA ASP A 49 -13.23 -2.19 11.63
C ASP A 49 -14.68 -2.03 11.20
N LYS A 50 -15.41 -3.14 11.08
CA LYS A 50 -16.84 -3.12 10.76
C LYS A 50 -17.70 -2.53 11.87
N ALA A 51 -17.20 -2.48 13.11
CA ALA A 51 -17.92 -1.85 14.21
C ALA A 51 -18.00 -0.32 14.06
N THR A 52 -17.11 0.29 13.27
CA THR A 52 -16.99 1.74 13.14
C THR A 52 -16.97 2.24 11.70
N ASN A 53 -17.05 1.35 10.72
CA ASN A 53 -17.04 1.69 9.29
C ASN A 53 -18.10 0.85 8.57
N THR A 54 -18.83 1.48 7.67
CA THR A 54 -19.71 0.83 6.70
C THR A 54 -19.04 0.74 5.32
N LYS A 55 -19.61 -0.01 4.38
CA LYS A 55 -19.10 -0.02 2.99
C LYS A 55 -19.23 1.36 2.34
N GLU A 56 -20.33 2.07 2.61
CA GLU A 56 -20.61 3.42 2.08
C GLU A 56 -19.56 4.44 2.57
N ASP A 57 -19.14 4.36 3.84
CA ASP A 57 -18.05 5.21 4.35
C ASP A 57 -16.74 5.00 3.57
N LEU A 58 -16.47 3.77 3.15
CA LEU A 58 -15.24 3.40 2.43
C LEU A 58 -15.32 3.72 0.93
N GLU A 59 -16.51 3.82 0.35
CA GLU A 59 -16.70 4.28 -1.02
C GLU A 59 -16.23 5.73 -1.18
N GLN A 60 -16.48 6.59 -0.18
CA GLN A 60 -15.97 7.97 -0.20
C GLN A 60 -14.43 8.01 -0.25
N LEU A 61 -13.76 7.07 0.41
CA LEU A 61 -12.30 6.95 0.39
C LEU A 61 -11.77 6.45 -0.96
N THR A 62 -12.60 5.69 -1.70
CA THR A 62 -12.32 5.28 -3.08
C THR A 62 -12.20 6.51 -3.97
N ASP A 63 -13.17 7.42 -3.89
CA ASP A 63 -13.19 8.64 -4.70
C ASP A 63 -12.10 9.64 -4.29
N MET A 64 -11.79 9.73 -2.99
CA MET A 64 -10.83 10.71 -2.49
C MET A 64 -9.38 10.38 -2.82
N TYR A 65 -8.97 9.11 -2.69
CA TYR A 65 -7.56 8.73 -2.87
C TYR A 65 -7.35 7.35 -3.51
N GLY A 66 -8.38 6.80 -4.15
CA GLY A 66 -8.26 5.54 -4.90
C GLY A 66 -8.18 4.31 -4.01
N LEU A 67 -8.74 4.35 -2.79
CA LEU A 67 -8.89 3.15 -1.97
C LEU A 67 -9.72 2.11 -2.73
N ARG A 68 -9.28 0.86 -2.73
CA ARG A 68 -10.02 -0.26 -3.33
C ARG A 68 -10.15 -1.38 -2.32
N ILE A 69 -11.38 -1.77 -2.02
CA ILE A 69 -11.64 -2.90 -1.13
C ILE A 69 -11.30 -4.20 -1.87
N ILE A 70 -10.37 -4.96 -1.32
CA ILE A 70 -9.89 -6.23 -1.89
C ILE A 70 -10.48 -7.46 -1.19
N GLY A 71 -11.22 -7.24 -0.10
CA GLY A 71 -12.08 -8.24 0.52
C GLY A 71 -12.38 -7.93 1.98
N GLU A 72 -12.99 -8.89 2.65
CA GLU A 72 -13.49 -8.72 4.01
C GLU A 72 -13.55 -10.06 4.76
N ASN A 73 -13.65 -9.99 6.08
CA ASN A 73 -14.10 -11.10 6.93
C ASN A 73 -15.21 -10.62 7.88
N SER A 74 -15.60 -11.46 8.84
CA SER A 74 -16.63 -11.11 9.83
C SER A 74 -16.37 -9.82 10.62
N LYS A 75 -15.12 -9.39 10.82
CA LYS A 75 -14.76 -8.23 11.65
C LYS A 75 -14.20 -7.03 10.87
N TYR A 76 -13.60 -7.26 9.69
CA TYR A 76 -12.81 -6.25 9.02
C TYR A 76 -13.08 -6.15 7.51
N TYR A 77 -12.94 -4.95 6.97
CA TYR A 77 -12.68 -4.70 5.55
C TYR A 77 -11.18 -4.54 5.32
N PHE A 78 -10.68 -5.02 4.17
CA PHE A 78 -9.30 -4.85 3.74
C PHE A 78 -9.27 -4.04 2.46
N GLY A 79 -8.57 -2.91 2.50
CA GLY A 79 -8.40 -1.99 1.39
C GLY A 79 -6.97 -1.90 0.92
N VAL A 80 -6.78 -1.48 -0.32
CA VAL A 80 -5.48 -1.16 -0.92
C VAL A 80 -5.58 0.20 -1.59
N ALA A 81 -4.55 1.03 -1.45
CA ALA A 81 -4.40 2.25 -2.22
C ALA A 81 -2.97 2.35 -2.76
N HIS A 82 -2.84 2.87 -3.98
CA HIS A 82 -1.55 3.21 -4.59
C HIS A 82 -0.97 4.50 -4.00
N ALA A 83 0.25 4.80 -4.41
CA ALA A 83 0.91 6.08 -4.19
C ALA A 83 0.01 7.27 -4.58
N THR A 84 0.10 8.37 -3.84
CA THR A 84 -0.37 9.67 -4.33
C THR A 84 0.65 10.24 -5.32
N ASP A 85 0.26 11.22 -6.15
CA ASP A 85 1.13 11.73 -7.24
C ASP A 85 2.47 12.36 -6.80
N VAL A 86 2.69 12.56 -5.48
CA VAL A 86 3.83 13.30 -4.92
C VAL A 86 4.81 12.38 -4.18
N GLN A 87 4.93 11.12 -4.57
CA GLN A 87 5.81 10.16 -3.88
C GLN A 87 7.27 10.17 -4.34
N VAL A 88 7.59 10.74 -5.51
CA VAL A 88 8.97 10.85 -6.02
C VAL A 88 9.31 12.33 -6.23
N PRO A 89 10.44 12.84 -5.69
CA PRO A 89 10.87 14.22 -5.93
C PRO A 89 11.02 14.52 -7.43
N PRO A 90 10.63 15.73 -7.90
CA PRO A 90 10.70 16.09 -9.31
C PRO A 90 12.14 16.11 -9.86
N ASP A 91 13.11 16.41 -8.99
CA ASP A 91 14.54 16.45 -9.24
C ASP A 91 15.25 15.09 -9.08
N ALA A 92 14.51 14.02 -8.73
CA ALA A 92 15.06 12.67 -8.73
C ALA A 92 15.49 12.24 -10.14
N SER A 93 16.44 11.32 -10.22
CA SER A 93 16.90 10.77 -11.50
C SER A 93 15.77 10.03 -12.22
N GLU A 94 15.82 10.02 -13.56
CA GLU A 94 14.86 9.25 -14.36
C GLU A 94 14.90 7.75 -14.04
N LEU A 95 16.07 7.21 -13.71
CA LEU A 95 16.20 5.82 -13.26
C LEU A 95 15.35 5.52 -12.02
N LEU A 96 15.42 6.40 -11.00
CA LEU A 96 14.62 6.25 -9.78
C LEU A 96 13.12 6.37 -10.05
N LYS A 97 12.74 7.32 -10.93
CA LYS A 97 11.34 7.49 -11.33
C LYS A 97 10.81 6.25 -12.06
N THR A 98 11.56 5.72 -13.02
CA THR A 98 11.20 4.49 -13.74
C THR A 98 11.10 3.32 -12.77
N ARG A 99 12.10 3.12 -11.90
CA ARG A 99 12.08 2.00 -10.95
C ARG A 99 10.92 2.10 -9.96
N PHE A 100 10.57 3.31 -9.52
CA PHE A 100 9.39 3.52 -8.70
C PHE A 100 8.10 3.04 -9.39
N ARG A 101 7.91 3.38 -10.69
CA ARG A 101 6.74 2.90 -11.46
C ARG A 101 6.73 1.39 -11.65
N GLU A 102 7.89 0.78 -11.83
CA GLU A 102 8.01 -0.68 -11.87
C GLU A 102 7.62 -1.33 -10.53
N LEU A 103 8.07 -0.75 -9.41
CA LEU A 103 7.69 -1.22 -8.07
C LEU A 103 6.19 -1.04 -7.79
N GLU A 104 5.53 0.00 -8.31
CA GLU A 104 4.07 0.12 -8.24
C GLU A 104 3.38 -1.04 -8.97
N ALA A 105 3.87 -1.42 -10.15
CA ALA A 105 3.33 -2.56 -10.90
C ALA A 105 3.63 -3.90 -10.18
N GLU A 106 4.82 -4.07 -9.60
CA GLU A 106 5.15 -5.24 -8.78
C GLU A 106 4.28 -5.32 -7.52
N PHE A 107 3.94 -4.17 -6.91
CA PHE A 107 3.00 -4.12 -5.80
C PHE A 107 1.61 -4.64 -6.20
N ASP A 108 1.13 -4.33 -7.40
CA ASP A 108 -0.14 -4.92 -7.89
C ASP A 108 -0.09 -6.45 -7.97
N GLU A 109 1.06 -7.03 -8.35
CA GLU A 109 1.25 -8.48 -8.31
C GLU A 109 1.26 -9.02 -6.88
N VAL A 110 1.87 -8.31 -5.93
CA VAL A 110 1.81 -8.65 -4.49
C VAL A 110 0.35 -8.68 -4.03
N ILE A 111 -0.46 -7.70 -4.41
CA ILE A 111 -1.86 -7.62 -4.00
C ILE A 111 -2.71 -8.75 -4.57
N LYS A 112 -2.42 -9.24 -5.79
CA LYS A 112 -3.10 -10.43 -6.34
C LYS A 112 -2.90 -11.70 -5.51
N SER A 113 -1.84 -11.76 -4.70
CA SER A 113 -1.56 -12.89 -3.81
C SER A 113 -2.34 -12.86 -2.49
N VAL A 114 -3.12 -11.80 -2.23
CA VAL A 114 -3.82 -11.63 -0.96
C VAL A 114 -4.78 -12.78 -0.69
N ARG A 115 -4.68 -13.33 0.52
CA ARG A 115 -5.61 -14.31 1.07
C ARG A 115 -6.19 -13.77 2.36
N ILE A 116 -7.53 -13.79 2.44
CA ILE A 116 -8.29 -13.35 3.60
C ILE A 116 -8.91 -14.59 4.24
N ALA A 117 -8.71 -14.71 5.54
CA ALA A 117 -9.29 -15.75 6.36
C ALA A 117 -10.20 -15.14 7.43
N GLU A 118 -11.12 -15.93 7.93
CA GLU A 118 -11.93 -15.56 9.10
C GLU A 118 -11.05 -15.32 10.33
N VAL A 119 -11.53 -14.45 11.20
CA VAL A 119 -10.92 -14.21 12.51
C VAL A 119 -11.72 -15.01 13.52
N ARG A 120 -11.09 -16.04 14.08
CA ARG A 120 -11.66 -16.80 15.19
C ARG A 120 -11.83 -15.94 16.45
#